data_AF-A0A359E6L2-F1
#
_entry.id   AF-A0A359E6L2-F1
#
_cell.length_a   1.000
_cell.length_b   1.000
_cell.length_c   1.000
_cell.angle_alpha   90.00
_cell.angle_beta   90.00
_cell.angle_gamma   90.00
#
_symmetry.space_group_name_H-M   'P 1'
#
loop_
_entity.id
_entity.type
_entity.pdbx_description
1 polymer ?
#
loop_
_entity_poly.entity_id
_entity_poly.type
_entity_poly.pdbx_seq_one_letter_code
_entity_poly.pdbx_strand_id
1 'polypeptide(L)'
;VIGMQDMGAAGIACSTSEMTAKGGQGMKIDLDKVPAREDGMTAYELLLSESQERMLIVAEKGREQEIIDVYEKWDLHGVVIGEVVDTENVTYWKDGEVKGDIPADHLVLGGGAPQYIRETKKPSYLDEVQNFDIDSLNHHDNYTETLTRLLGSPNIASKRWVHEQYDTMVRTNTVTGPGASDSGVIRIKGTKKGLVAKTDCNGRYVYLNPRKGGQIAVAESARNVV
;
A
#
# COMPACT_ATOMS: atom_id res chain seq x y z
N VAL A 1 22.20 -0.71 7.05
CA VAL A 1 21.17 -0.60 5.98
C VAL A 1 21.12 0.84 5.53
N ILE A 2 21.32 1.08 4.23
CA ILE A 2 21.25 2.41 3.60
C ILE A 2 19.85 2.63 2.99
N GLY A 3 19.24 1.56 2.47
CA GLY A 3 17.88 1.59 1.94
C GLY A 3 17.21 0.23 2.02
N MET A 4 15.89 0.23 1.99
CA MET A 4 15.06 -0.97 2.00
C MET A 4 13.79 -0.70 1.20
N GLN A 5 13.33 -1.68 0.42
CA GLN A 5 12.13 -1.59 -0.40
C GLN A 5 11.42 -2.94 -0.44
N ASP A 6 10.11 -2.95 -0.20
CA ASP A 6 9.28 -4.14 -0.35
C ASP A 6 9.09 -4.48 -1.83
N MET A 7 8.99 -5.78 -2.12
CA MET A 7 8.84 -6.25 -3.49
C MET A 7 7.40 -6.68 -3.75
N GLY A 8 6.62 -5.77 -4.32
CA GLY A 8 5.23 -6.01 -4.75
C GLY A 8 5.11 -6.19 -6.25
N ALA A 9 4.32 -5.30 -6.87
CA ALA A 9 4.05 -5.33 -8.30
C ALA A 9 5.35 -5.18 -9.13
N ALA A 10 5.47 -5.98 -10.19
CA ALA A 10 6.67 -6.05 -11.04
C ALA A 10 8.00 -6.37 -10.29
N GLY A 11 7.93 -6.86 -9.05
CA GLY A 11 9.01 -7.58 -8.37
C GLY A 11 10.35 -6.87 -8.30
N ILE A 12 11.40 -7.57 -8.75
CA ILE A 12 12.79 -7.08 -8.74
C ILE A 12 12.87 -5.84 -9.62
N ALA A 13 12.29 -5.88 -10.82
CA ALA A 13 12.43 -4.79 -11.79
C ALA A 13 11.92 -3.45 -11.24
N CYS A 14 10.77 -3.47 -10.57
CA CYS A 14 10.23 -2.26 -9.93
C CYS A 14 11.10 -1.80 -8.75
N SER A 15 11.45 -2.73 -7.86
CA SER A 15 12.16 -2.38 -6.63
C SER A 15 13.56 -1.79 -6.89
N THR A 16 14.30 -2.37 -7.84
CA THR A 16 15.64 -1.88 -8.22
C THR A 16 15.56 -0.56 -8.98
N SER A 17 14.62 -0.41 -9.92
CA SER A 17 14.45 0.85 -10.66
C SER A 17 13.97 2.00 -9.78
N GLU A 18 13.03 1.77 -8.87
CA GLU A 18 12.61 2.80 -7.91
C GLU A 18 13.72 3.23 -6.98
N MET A 19 14.52 2.28 -6.47
CA MET A 19 15.67 2.61 -5.63
C MET A 19 16.74 3.38 -6.40
N THR A 20 17.05 2.97 -7.64
CA THR A 20 18.01 3.70 -8.48
C THR A 20 17.53 5.10 -8.82
N ALA A 21 16.26 5.28 -9.21
CA ALA A 21 15.74 6.59 -9.55
C ALA A 21 15.65 7.54 -8.35
N LYS A 22 15.29 7.03 -7.15
CA LYS A 22 15.26 7.83 -5.91
C LYS A 22 16.67 8.14 -5.38
N GLY A 23 17.61 7.20 -5.54
CA GLY A 23 18.98 7.34 -5.06
C GLY A 23 19.87 8.15 -5.99
N GLY A 24 19.66 8.06 -7.30
CA GLY A 24 20.56 8.58 -8.33
C GLY A 24 21.81 7.71 -8.53
N GLN A 25 21.74 6.42 -8.19
CA GLN A 25 22.83 5.45 -8.39
C GLN A 25 22.28 4.14 -8.96
N GLY A 26 22.94 3.66 -10.02
CA GLY A 26 22.61 2.47 -10.76
C GLY A 26 22.83 1.19 -9.96
N MET A 27 22.36 0.08 -10.52
CA MET A 27 22.52 -1.23 -9.89
C MET A 27 22.89 -2.28 -10.93
N LYS A 28 23.80 -3.17 -10.56
CA LYS A 28 24.08 -4.41 -11.31
C LYS A 28 23.50 -5.57 -10.53
N ILE A 29 22.54 -6.25 -11.12
CA ILE A 29 21.83 -7.37 -10.52
C ILE A 29 22.15 -8.64 -11.29
N ASP A 30 22.56 -9.66 -10.56
CA ASP A 30 22.83 -11.01 -11.05
C ASP A 30 21.65 -11.91 -10.69
N LEU A 31 20.85 -12.24 -11.70
CA LEU A 31 19.63 -13.02 -11.56
C LEU A 31 19.93 -14.50 -11.23
N ASP A 32 21.13 -15.00 -11.52
CA ASP A 32 21.50 -16.38 -11.15
C ASP A 32 21.70 -16.53 -9.63
N LYS A 33 21.88 -15.42 -8.90
CA LYS A 33 21.95 -15.40 -7.44
C LYS A 33 20.60 -15.25 -6.77
N VAL A 34 19.55 -14.95 -7.51
CA VAL A 34 18.21 -14.77 -6.96
C VAL A 34 17.66 -16.15 -6.55
N PRO A 35 17.26 -16.35 -5.28
CA PRO A 35 16.61 -17.59 -4.88
C PRO A 35 15.33 -17.80 -5.70
N ALA A 36 15.30 -18.86 -6.49
CA ALA A 36 14.17 -19.24 -7.33
C ALA A 36 13.40 -20.41 -6.70
N ARG A 37 12.07 -20.39 -6.85
CA ARG A 37 11.21 -21.51 -6.40
C ARG A 37 11.17 -22.64 -7.42
N GLU A 38 11.40 -22.32 -8.69
CA GLU A 38 11.29 -23.24 -9.81
C GLU A 38 12.61 -23.22 -10.59
N ASP A 39 13.06 -24.39 -11.02
CA ASP A 39 14.27 -24.51 -11.82
C ASP A 39 14.02 -23.95 -13.23
N GLY A 40 15.06 -23.33 -13.82
CA GLY A 40 15.02 -22.88 -15.20
C GLY A 40 14.16 -21.64 -15.46
N MET A 41 13.78 -20.88 -14.42
CA MET A 41 13.10 -19.59 -14.60
C MET A 41 13.92 -18.66 -15.49
N THR A 42 13.24 -18.06 -16.46
CA THR A 42 13.81 -17.07 -17.37
C THR A 42 14.10 -15.76 -16.63
N ALA A 43 14.98 -14.91 -17.20
CA ALA A 43 15.25 -13.59 -16.66
C ALA A 43 13.96 -12.74 -16.55
N TYR A 44 13.05 -12.86 -17.52
CA TYR A 44 11.76 -12.18 -17.51
C TYR A 44 10.90 -12.60 -16.31
N GLU A 45 10.80 -13.91 -16.06
CA GLU A 45 10.03 -14.46 -14.93
C GLU A 45 10.64 -14.07 -13.58
N LEU A 46 11.98 -14.09 -13.44
CA LEU A 46 12.65 -13.66 -12.21
C LEU A 46 12.42 -12.16 -11.94
N LEU A 47 12.50 -11.33 -12.97
CA LEU A 47 12.36 -9.88 -12.84
C LEU A 47 10.94 -9.45 -12.46
N LEU A 48 9.93 -10.02 -13.12
CA LEU A 48 8.53 -9.62 -13.00
C LEU A 48 7.72 -10.53 -12.07
N SER A 49 8.34 -11.54 -11.46
CA SER A 49 7.70 -12.34 -10.43
C SER A 49 7.19 -11.43 -9.31
N GLU A 50 5.93 -11.62 -8.93
CA GLU A 50 5.27 -10.96 -7.79
C GLU A 50 5.11 -11.93 -6.61
N SER A 51 6.03 -12.90 -6.48
CA SER A 51 6.09 -13.75 -5.30
C SER A 51 6.13 -12.90 -4.04
N GLN A 52 5.32 -13.28 -3.04
CA GLN A 52 5.10 -12.50 -1.83
C GLN A 52 6.27 -12.63 -0.85
N GLU A 53 6.24 -11.82 0.23
CA GLU A 53 7.21 -11.82 1.34
C GLU A 53 8.69 -11.62 0.94
N ARG A 54 8.95 -10.79 -0.07
CA ARG A 54 10.31 -10.43 -0.49
C ARG A 54 10.64 -8.96 -0.19
N MET A 55 11.91 -8.71 0.09
CA MET A 55 12.45 -7.39 0.45
C MET A 55 13.79 -7.18 -0.23
N LEU A 56 13.97 -6.03 -0.87
CA LEU A 56 15.26 -5.58 -1.39
C LEU A 56 15.94 -4.70 -0.34
N ILE A 57 17.17 -5.04 0.03
CA ILE A 57 17.95 -4.31 1.03
C ILE A 57 19.27 -3.85 0.42
N VAL A 58 19.56 -2.56 0.59
CA VAL A 58 20.87 -1.98 0.25
C VAL A 58 21.70 -1.89 1.52
N ALA A 59 22.74 -2.70 1.58
CA ALA A 59 23.74 -2.69 2.65
C ALA A 59 24.78 -1.58 2.43
N GLU A 60 25.42 -1.17 3.51
CA GLU A 60 26.67 -0.42 3.39
C GLU A 60 27.79 -1.40 2.97
N LYS A 61 28.63 -0.99 2.03
CA LYS A 61 29.67 -1.85 1.46
C LYS A 61 30.58 -2.40 2.55
N GLY A 62 30.75 -3.72 2.59
CA GLY A 62 31.54 -4.43 3.60
C GLY A 62 30.77 -4.78 4.88
N ARG A 63 29.48 -4.43 4.97
CA ARG A 63 28.59 -4.75 6.11
C ARG A 63 27.43 -5.67 5.72
N GLU A 64 27.52 -6.31 4.56
CA GLU A 64 26.53 -7.26 4.05
C GLU A 64 26.35 -8.43 5.01
N GLN A 65 27.47 -8.96 5.54
CA GLN A 65 27.45 -10.12 6.43
C GLN A 65 26.69 -9.84 7.73
N GLU A 66 26.80 -8.63 8.30
CA GLU A 66 26.04 -8.28 9.51
C GLU A 66 24.52 -8.39 9.29
N ILE A 67 24.04 -8.10 8.07
CA ILE A 67 22.63 -8.22 7.72
C ILE A 67 22.26 -9.69 7.52
N ILE A 68 23.12 -10.46 6.84
CA ILE A 68 22.93 -11.89 6.62
C ILE A 68 22.87 -12.64 7.97
N ASP A 69 23.77 -12.34 8.90
CA ASP A 69 23.78 -12.95 10.25
C ASP A 69 22.47 -12.68 11.01
N VAL A 70 21.87 -11.50 10.82
CA VAL A 70 20.55 -11.18 11.40
C VAL A 70 19.47 -12.03 10.75
N TYR A 71 19.49 -12.23 9.44
CA TYR A 71 18.53 -13.08 8.72
C TYR A 71 18.67 -14.54 9.15
N GLU A 72 19.88 -15.07 9.21
CA GLU A 72 20.17 -16.44 9.65
C GLU A 72 19.70 -16.69 11.09
N LYS A 73 19.89 -15.72 11.99
CA LYS A 73 19.37 -15.80 13.38
C LYS A 73 17.86 -16.03 13.43
N TRP A 74 17.12 -15.53 12.44
CA TRP A 74 15.65 -15.67 12.34
C TRP A 74 15.22 -16.76 11.36
N ASP A 75 16.14 -17.63 10.92
CA ASP A 75 15.89 -18.69 9.94
C ASP A 75 15.33 -18.16 8.61
N LEU A 76 15.84 -17.01 8.18
CA LEU A 76 15.51 -16.35 6.92
C LEU A 76 16.72 -16.35 5.98
N HIS A 77 16.45 -16.38 4.67
CA HIS A 77 17.49 -16.29 3.65
C HIS A 77 17.77 -14.84 3.27
N GLY A 78 19.02 -14.40 3.42
CA GLY A 78 19.53 -13.14 2.87
C GLY A 78 20.62 -13.45 1.85
N VAL A 79 20.43 -13.04 0.58
CA VAL A 79 21.39 -13.31 -0.50
C VAL A 79 21.78 -12.00 -1.18
N VAL A 80 23.09 -11.80 -1.37
CA VAL A 80 23.61 -10.67 -2.14
C VAL A 80 23.44 -10.98 -3.63
N ILE A 81 22.44 -10.35 -4.25
CA ILE A 81 22.11 -10.54 -5.67
C ILE A 81 22.76 -9.49 -6.58
N GLY A 82 23.47 -8.50 -6.04
CA GLY A 82 23.98 -7.40 -6.86
C GLY A 82 24.73 -6.34 -6.07
N GLU A 83 25.10 -5.26 -6.77
CA GLU A 83 25.81 -4.11 -6.22
C GLU A 83 25.27 -2.78 -6.76
N VAL A 84 25.38 -1.73 -5.96
CA VAL A 84 25.13 -0.35 -6.39
C VAL A 84 26.36 0.18 -7.11
N VAL A 85 26.17 0.85 -8.24
CA VAL A 85 27.24 1.35 -9.11
C VAL A 85 27.02 2.83 -9.46
N ASP A 86 28.11 3.50 -9.82
CA ASP A 86 28.11 4.91 -10.23
C ASP A 86 27.67 5.06 -11.70
N THR A 87 26.41 4.75 -11.97
CA THR A 87 25.72 4.92 -13.27
C THR A 87 24.26 5.32 -13.01
N GLU A 88 23.47 5.59 -14.06
CA GLU A 88 22.02 5.85 -13.94
C GLU A 88 21.16 4.63 -14.33
N ASN A 89 21.81 3.54 -14.74
CA ASN A 89 21.14 2.37 -15.29
C ASN A 89 20.98 1.27 -14.25
N VAL A 90 19.92 0.48 -14.42
CA VAL A 90 19.83 -0.85 -13.82
C VAL A 90 20.17 -1.88 -14.89
N THR A 91 21.20 -2.67 -14.61
CA THR A 91 21.66 -3.74 -15.50
C THR A 91 21.39 -5.09 -14.86
N TYR A 92 20.72 -5.98 -15.60
CA TYR A 92 20.37 -7.33 -15.17
C TYR A 92 21.17 -8.37 -15.96
N TRP A 93 21.83 -9.26 -15.25
CA TRP A 93 22.64 -10.35 -15.79
C TRP A 93 21.98 -11.69 -15.49
N LYS A 94 22.07 -12.61 -16.45
CA LYS A 94 21.72 -14.02 -16.25
C LYS A 94 22.51 -14.88 -17.24
N ASP A 95 23.00 -16.02 -16.79
CA ASP A 95 23.79 -16.98 -17.57
C ASP A 95 25.03 -16.33 -18.20
N GLY A 96 25.64 -15.36 -17.49
CA GLY A 96 26.79 -14.59 -17.96
C GLY A 96 26.48 -13.53 -19.03
N GLU A 97 25.22 -13.29 -19.37
CA GLU A 97 24.79 -12.33 -20.40
C GLU A 97 23.94 -11.19 -19.81
N VAL A 98 24.03 -10.00 -20.41
CA VAL A 98 23.13 -8.87 -20.11
C VAL A 98 21.75 -9.18 -20.68
N LYS A 99 20.74 -9.27 -19.81
CA LYS A 99 19.34 -9.48 -20.19
C LYS A 99 18.52 -8.19 -20.20
N GLY A 100 19.01 -7.14 -19.54
CA GLY A 100 18.44 -5.80 -19.62
C GLY A 100 19.42 -4.75 -19.12
N ASP A 101 19.46 -3.60 -19.77
CA ASP A 101 20.25 -2.44 -19.38
C ASP A 101 19.44 -1.19 -19.70
N ILE A 102 18.85 -0.57 -18.68
CA ILE A 102 17.82 0.45 -18.86
C ILE A 102 18.07 1.60 -17.87
N PRO A 103 18.00 2.87 -18.31
CA PRO A 103 17.96 4.02 -17.41
C PRO A 103 16.77 3.91 -16.46
N ALA A 104 17.00 3.99 -15.15
CA ALA A 104 15.95 3.78 -14.16
C ALA A 104 14.82 4.83 -14.25
N ASP A 105 15.16 6.06 -14.65
CA ASP A 105 14.20 7.15 -14.80
C ASP A 105 13.04 6.78 -15.74
N HIS A 106 13.30 5.99 -16.78
CA HIS A 106 12.26 5.57 -17.73
C HIS A 106 11.29 4.53 -17.17
N LEU A 107 11.61 3.91 -16.02
CA LEU A 107 10.85 2.81 -15.43
C LEU A 107 9.99 3.24 -14.23
N VAL A 108 10.06 4.52 -13.81
CA VAL A 108 9.40 4.99 -12.59
C VAL A 108 8.33 6.05 -12.85
N LEU A 109 7.33 6.11 -11.96
CA LEU A 109 6.30 7.14 -11.99
C LEU A 109 6.90 8.52 -11.68
N GLY A 110 6.68 9.48 -12.57
CA GLY A 110 7.24 10.83 -12.46
C GLY A 110 8.60 11.01 -13.13
N GLY A 111 9.22 9.93 -13.63
CA GLY A 111 10.37 9.97 -14.54
C GLY A 111 9.94 10.03 -16.00
N GLY A 112 10.62 9.29 -16.87
CA GLY A 112 10.40 9.26 -18.32
C GLY A 112 9.12 8.57 -18.81
N ALA A 113 8.29 8.00 -17.92
CA ALA A 113 7.04 7.36 -18.30
C ALA A 113 6.02 8.39 -18.87
N PRO A 114 5.43 8.16 -20.06
CA PRO A 114 4.48 9.11 -20.65
C PRO A 114 3.26 9.36 -19.76
N GLN A 115 2.93 10.64 -19.57
CA GLN A 115 1.75 11.06 -18.82
C GLN A 115 0.60 11.43 -19.77
N TYR A 116 -0.59 10.92 -19.48
CA TYR A 116 -1.79 11.23 -20.26
C TYR A 116 -2.63 12.29 -19.56
N ILE A 117 -2.88 13.40 -20.25
CA ILE A 117 -3.97 14.30 -19.91
C ILE A 117 -5.16 13.89 -20.77
N ARG A 118 -6.12 13.18 -20.16
CA ARG A 118 -7.34 12.74 -20.84
C ARG A 118 -8.38 13.85 -20.82
N GLU A 119 -9.16 13.96 -21.90
CA GLU A 119 -10.35 14.80 -21.91
C GLU A 119 -11.31 14.33 -20.83
N THR A 120 -11.79 15.25 -20.00
CA THR A 120 -12.72 14.96 -18.90
C THR A 120 -14.05 15.64 -19.16
N LYS A 121 -15.15 14.94 -18.88
CA LYS A 121 -16.50 15.51 -18.88
C LYS A 121 -17.27 15.07 -17.64
N LYS A 122 -18.19 15.92 -17.16
CA LYS A 122 -19.13 15.54 -16.10
C LYS A 122 -19.94 14.31 -16.57
N PRO A 123 -19.98 13.22 -15.79
CA PRO A 123 -20.88 12.11 -16.10
C PRO A 123 -22.34 12.56 -16.11
N SER A 124 -23.11 12.14 -17.12
CA SER A 124 -24.51 12.57 -17.28
C SER A 124 -25.43 12.10 -16.14
N TYR A 125 -25.14 10.95 -15.52
CA TYR A 125 -25.91 10.46 -14.37
C TYR A 125 -25.92 11.45 -13.20
N LEU A 126 -24.89 12.30 -13.09
CA LEU A 126 -24.83 13.29 -12.02
C LEU A 126 -25.94 14.33 -12.15
N ASP A 127 -26.39 14.66 -13.37
CA ASP A 127 -27.51 15.60 -13.55
C ASP A 127 -28.82 14.98 -13.06
N GLU A 128 -29.04 13.69 -13.33
CA GLU A 128 -30.23 12.95 -12.87
C GLU A 128 -30.30 12.92 -11.34
N VAL A 129 -29.23 12.46 -10.68
CA VAL A 129 -29.24 12.29 -9.22
C VAL A 129 -29.20 13.61 -8.45
N GLN A 130 -28.68 14.68 -9.05
CA GLN A 130 -28.63 16.02 -8.43
C GLN A 130 -29.94 16.80 -8.62
N ASN A 131 -30.76 16.45 -9.60
CA ASN A 131 -32.09 17.02 -9.82
C ASN A 131 -33.18 16.36 -8.96
N PHE A 132 -32.83 15.40 -8.11
CA PHE A 132 -33.77 14.74 -7.21
C PHE A 132 -34.41 15.75 -6.26
N ASP A 133 -35.74 15.82 -6.28
CA ASP A 133 -36.52 16.64 -5.36
C ASP A 133 -36.62 15.95 -4.00
N ILE A 134 -35.97 16.53 -2.99
CA ILE A 134 -36.00 15.97 -1.64
C ILE A 134 -37.40 16.06 -1.00
N ASP A 135 -38.20 17.05 -1.42
CA ASP A 135 -39.54 17.28 -0.89
C ASP A 135 -40.57 16.29 -1.46
N SER A 136 -40.20 15.54 -2.51
CA SER A 136 -41.03 14.47 -3.06
C SER A 136 -41.01 13.19 -2.20
N LEU A 137 -40.17 13.14 -1.15
CA LEU A 137 -40.09 11.99 -0.27
C LEU A 137 -41.24 11.95 0.73
N ASN A 138 -41.91 10.81 0.83
CA ASN A 138 -42.89 10.59 1.89
C ASN A 138 -42.15 10.41 3.23
N HIS A 139 -42.53 11.21 4.23
CA HIS A 139 -42.06 11.01 5.59
C HIS A 139 -42.72 9.77 6.20
N HIS A 140 -41.92 8.93 6.86
CA HIS A 140 -42.44 7.79 7.61
C HIS A 140 -43.02 8.26 8.95
N ASP A 141 -44.24 7.84 9.27
CA ASP A 141 -44.87 8.14 10.56
C ASP A 141 -44.42 7.17 11.68
N ASN A 142 -43.85 6.02 11.32
CA ASN A 142 -43.35 5.02 12.26
C ASN A 142 -41.82 5.06 12.39
N TYR A 143 -41.33 5.91 13.30
CA TYR A 143 -39.89 6.05 13.56
C TYR A 143 -39.26 4.83 14.24
N THR A 144 -40.02 4.06 15.02
CA THR A 144 -39.53 2.83 15.66
C THR A 144 -39.15 1.79 14.62
N GLU A 145 -40.02 1.57 13.63
CA GLU A 145 -39.74 0.66 12.52
C GLU A 145 -38.58 1.17 11.66
N THR A 146 -38.56 2.48 11.37
CA THR A 146 -37.48 3.10 10.59
C THR A 146 -36.12 2.91 11.26
N LEU A 147 -36.01 3.17 12.57
CA LEU A 147 -34.79 2.95 13.34
C LEU A 147 -34.38 1.47 13.33
N THR A 148 -35.34 0.56 13.53
CA THR A 148 -35.09 -0.88 13.51
C THR A 148 -34.52 -1.33 12.16
N ARG A 149 -35.06 -0.80 11.06
CA ARG A 149 -34.55 -1.07 9.70
C ARG A 149 -33.14 -0.49 9.49
N LEU A 150 -32.87 0.71 9.99
CA LEU A 150 -31.53 1.32 9.92
C LEU A 150 -30.50 0.49 10.68
N LEU A 151 -30.79 0.09 11.92
CA LEU A 151 -29.90 -0.74 12.74
C LEU A 151 -29.67 -2.14 12.15
N GLY A 152 -30.65 -2.67 11.40
CA GLY A 152 -30.51 -3.92 10.65
C GLY A 152 -29.69 -3.81 9.35
N SER A 153 -29.38 -2.59 8.87
CA SER A 153 -28.59 -2.40 7.66
C SER A 153 -27.13 -2.79 7.90
N PRO A 154 -26.50 -3.63 7.05
CA PRO A 154 -25.08 -3.97 7.19
C PRO A 154 -24.13 -2.76 7.22
N ASN A 155 -24.53 -1.62 6.64
CA ASN A 155 -23.74 -0.38 6.69
C ASN A 155 -23.70 0.23 8.10
N ILE A 156 -24.76 0.08 8.91
CA ILE A 156 -24.88 0.67 10.25
C ILE A 156 -24.65 -0.37 11.35
N ALA A 157 -25.13 -1.60 11.15
CA ALA A 157 -25.07 -2.68 12.12
C ALA A 157 -23.67 -2.91 12.70
N SER A 158 -23.61 -3.54 13.87
CA SER A 158 -22.35 -3.85 14.55
C SER A 158 -21.36 -4.58 13.62
N LYS A 159 -20.11 -4.11 13.62
CA LYS A 159 -19.00 -4.73 12.88
C LYS A 159 -18.21 -5.74 13.74
N ARG A 160 -18.79 -6.15 14.89
CA ARG A 160 -18.19 -7.09 15.84
C ARG A 160 -17.67 -8.37 15.19
N TRP A 161 -18.49 -8.97 14.34
CA TRP A 161 -18.10 -10.17 13.59
C TRP A 161 -16.79 -9.99 12.81
N VAL A 162 -16.52 -8.82 12.25
CA VAL A 162 -15.29 -8.56 11.49
C VAL A 162 -14.10 -8.55 12.44
N HIS A 163 -14.16 -7.76 13.51
CA HIS A 163 -12.99 -7.51 14.34
C HIS A 163 -12.70 -8.59 15.39
N GLU A 164 -13.67 -9.44 15.76
CA GLU A 164 -13.43 -10.60 16.65
C GLU A 164 -12.64 -11.73 15.98
N GLN A 165 -12.46 -11.67 14.66
CA GLN A 165 -11.63 -12.62 13.92
C GLN A 165 -10.13 -12.31 14.00
N TYR A 166 -9.74 -11.16 14.55
CA TYR A 166 -8.34 -10.71 14.62
C TYR A 166 -7.89 -10.52 16.06
N ASP A 167 -6.63 -10.85 16.34
CA ASP A 167 -5.99 -10.49 17.61
C ASP A 167 -5.67 -8.99 17.60
N THR A 168 -6.27 -8.26 18.54
CA THR A 168 -6.10 -6.81 18.69
C THR A 168 -5.15 -6.44 19.83
N MET A 169 -4.52 -7.42 20.49
CA MET A 169 -3.73 -7.27 21.72
C MET A 169 -2.27 -7.68 21.57
N VAL A 170 -1.84 -8.18 20.40
CA VAL A 170 -0.43 -8.47 20.11
C VAL A 170 0.46 -7.27 20.45
N ARG A 171 1.57 -7.55 21.15
CA ARG A 171 2.51 -6.56 21.74
C ARG A 171 1.91 -5.65 22.82
N THR A 172 0.65 -5.86 23.23
CA THR A 172 -0.07 -5.15 24.29
C THR A 172 -0.01 -3.63 24.18
N ASN A 173 -0.14 -3.08 22.96
CA ASN A 173 -0.08 -1.64 22.71
C ASN A 173 -1.44 -0.97 22.48
N THR A 174 -2.48 -1.75 22.26
CA THR A 174 -3.82 -1.23 22.04
C THR A 174 -4.38 -0.63 23.33
N VAL A 175 -4.80 0.63 23.26
CA VAL A 175 -5.51 1.33 24.33
C VAL A 175 -7.00 1.23 24.08
N THR A 176 -7.42 1.56 22.86
CA THR A 176 -8.81 1.44 22.41
C THR A 176 -8.85 0.54 21.20
N GLY A 177 -9.49 -0.62 21.36
CA GLY A 177 -9.67 -1.60 20.29
C GLY A 177 -10.85 -1.27 19.37
N PRO A 178 -11.03 -2.05 18.30
CA PRO A 178 -12.16 -1.90 17.39
C PRO A 178 -13.52 -1.96 18.12
N GLY A 179 -14.45 -1.10 17.72
CA GLY A 179 -15.82 -1.09 18.23
C GLY A 179 -16.04 -0.42 19.59
N ALA A 180 -14.98 -0.03 20.30
CA ALA A 180 -15.08 0.66 21.59
C ALA A 180 -15.18 2.19 21.45
N SER A 181 -14.72 2.76 20.33
CA SER A 181 -14.79 4.19 20.06
C SER A 181 -14.79 4.48 18.55
N ASP A 182 -14.83 5.76 18.20
CA ASP A 182 -14.76 6.22 16.81
C ASP A 182 -13.39 6.07 16.17
N SER A 183 -12.32 5.75 16.91
CA SER A 183 -10.99 5.51 16.33
C SER A 183 -10.20 4.42 17.06
N GLY A 184 -9.15 3.91 16.39
CA GLY A 184 -8.20 2.99 17.01
C GLY A 184 -7.08 3.76 17.69
N VAL A 185 -6.76 3.41 18.94
CA VAL A 185 -5.71 4.11 19.72
C VAL A 185 -4.63 3.12 20.15
N ILE A 186 -3.39 3.42 19.79
CA ILE A 186 -2.20 2.60 20.08
C ILE A 186 -1.21 3.43 20.89
N ARG A 187 -0.76 2.91 22.04
CA ARG A 187 0.26 3.58 22.87
C ARG A 187 1.66 3.39 22.28
N ILE A 188 2.50 4.41 22.44
CA ILE A 188 3.94 4.31 22.17
C ILE A 188 4.66 3.99 23.49
N LYS A 189 5.12 2.74 23.66
CA LYS A 189 5.79 2.28 24.89
C LYS A 189 6.97 3.18 25.27
N GLY A 190 7.18 3.36 26.57
CA GLY A 190 8.25 4.24 27.09
C GLY A 190 7.93 5.73 26.99
N THR A 191 6.74 6.11 26.50
CA THR A 191 6.32 7.51 26.37
C THR A 191 4.91 7.71 26.93
N LYS A 192 4.47 8.97 27.02
CA LYS A 192 3.07 9.35 27.30
C LYS A 192 2.26 9.60 26.02
N LYS A 193 2.79 9.23 24.85
CA LYS A 193 2.18 9.50 23.54
C LYS A 193 1.37 8.30 23.05
N GLY A 194 0.33 8.59 22.27
CA GLY A 194 -0.46 7.61 21.53
C GLY A 194 -0.56 7.99 20.05
N LEU A 195 -0.75 6.97 19.21
CA LEU A 195 -1.13 7.12 17.81
C LEU A 195 -2.62 6.81 17.69
N VAL A 196 -3.33 7.69 17.01
CA VAL A 196 -4.76 7.55 16.74
C VAL A 196 -4.93 7.42 15.23
N ALA A 197 -5.70 6.44 14.80
CA ALA A 197 -5.93 6.16 13.39
C ALA A 197 -7.42 5.91 13.11
N LYS A 198 -7.89 6.45 12.00
CA LYS A 198 -9.23 6.22 11.45
C LYS A 198 -9.19 6.35 9.93
N THR A 199 -10.10 5.65 9.27
CA THR A 199 -10.38 5.77 7.84
C THR A 199 -11.90 5.87 7.65
N ASP A 200 -12.36 6.81 6.83
CA ASP A 200 -13.78 7.01 6.53
C ASP A 200 -13.98 7.38 5.06
N CYS A 201 -15.09 6.93 4.49
CA CYS A 201 -15.54 7.33 3.17
C CYS A 201 -17.01 6.96 3.00
N ASN A 202 -17.86 7.94 2.70
CA ASN A 202 -19.24 7.70 2.33
C ASN A 202 -19.39 7.61 0.80
N GLY A 203 -19.41 6.39 0.27
CA GLY A 203 -19.52 6.14 -1.17
C GLY A 203 -20.77 6.74 -1.80
N ARG A 204 -21.88 6.90 -1.06
CA ARG A 204 -23.10 7.54 -1.59
C ARG A 204 -22.90 9.04 -1.78
N TYR A 205 -22.21 9.71 -0.86
CA TYR A 205 -21.90 11.14 -1.01
C TYR A 205 -20.94 11.38 -2.16
N VAL A 206 -19.94 10.52 -2.33
CA VAL A 206 -19.01 10.56 -3.47
C VAL A 206 -19.77 10.32 -4.78
N TYR A 207 -20.70 9.36 -4.81
CA TYR A 207 -21.52 9.10 -5.99
C TYR A 207 -22.39 10.30 -6.38
N LEU A 208 -23.05 10.95 -5.41
CA LEU A 208 -23.93 12.10 -5.68
C LEU A 208 -23.15 13.38 -6.02
N ASN A 209 -21.98 13.56 -5.40
CA ASN A 209 -21.10 14.69 -5.64
C ASN A 209 -19.65 14.32 -5.27
N PRO A 210 -18.80 13.92 -6.24
CA PRO A 210 -17.45 13.44 -5.96
C PRO A 210 -16.59 14.44 -5.18
N ARG A 211 -16.72 15.74 -5.50
CA ARG A 211 -15.96 16.80 -4.85
C ARG A 211 -16.36 16.97 -3.39
N LYS A 212 -17.66 17.09 -3.10
CA LYS A 212 -18.16 17.22 -1.72
C LYS A 212 -17.98 15.92 -0.93
N GLY A 213 -18.21 14.77 -1.55
CA GLY A 213 -18.00 13.46 -0.93
C GLY A 213 -16.54 13.27 -0.48
N GLY A 214 -15.57 13.67 -1.31
CA GLY A 214 -14.16 13.67 -0.94
C GLY A 214 -13.84 14.61 0.21
N GLN A 215 -14.41 15.82 0.22
CA GLN A 215 -14.28 16.75 1.35
C GLN A 215 -14.85 16.17 2.65
N ILE A 216 -16.02 15.51 2.59
CA ILE A 216 -16.67 14.90 3.74
C ILE A 216 -15.84 13.73 4.27
N ALA A 217 -15.27 12.89 3.42
CA ALA A 217 -14.41 11.78 3.84
C ALA A 217 -13.24 12.25 4.72
N VAL A 218 -12.54 13.31 4.28
CA VAL A 218 -11.45 13.93 5.06
C VAL A 218 -11.97 14.51 6.37
N ALA A 219 -13.11 15.23 6.33
CA ALA A 219 -13.69 15.85 7.53
C ALA A 219 -14.23 14.83 8.54
N GLU A 220 -14.76 13.69 8.10
CA GLU A 220 -15.22 12.60 8.95
C GLU A 220 -14.04 11.91 9.65
N SER A 221 -12.98 11.55 8.91
CA SER A 221 -11.77 10.97 9.52
C SER A 221 -11.08 11.91 10.49
N ALA A 222 -11.02 13.21 10.19
CA ALA A 222 -10.50 14.19 11.14
C ALA A 222 -11.35 14.26 12.42
N ARG A 223 -12.69 14.26 12.32
CA ARG A 223 -13.60 14.32 13.48
C ARG A 223 -13.54 13.07 14.35
N ASN A 224 -13.37 11.89 13.76
CA ASN A 224 -13.29 10.63 14.51
C ASN A 224 -11.96 10.47 15.26
N VAL A 225 -10.92 11.21 14.86
CA VAL A 225 -9.60 11.21 15.52
C VAL A 225 -9.54 12.21 16.69
N VAL A 226 -10.33 13.29 16.66
CA VAL A 226 -10.36 14.37 17.68
C VAL A 226 -11.28 13.99 18.83
#